data_AF-A0A6P8TTJ3-F1
#
_entry.id   AF-A0A6P8TTJ3-F1
#
_cell.length_a   1.000
_cell.length_b   1.000
_cell.length_c   1.000
_cell.angle_alpha   90.00
_cell.angle_beta   90.00
_cell.angle_gamma   90.00
#
_symmetry.space_group_name_H-M   'P 1'
#
loop_
_entity.id
_entity.type
_entity.pdbx_description
1 polymer ?
#
loop_
_entity_poly.entity_id
_entity_poly.type
_entity_poly.pdbx_seq_one_letter_code
_entity_poly.pdbx_strand_id
1 'polypeptide(L)'
;MEEKRQQMEMEMPKKDPDHQFIEALMTDTFSQLRREIVGDQPLITELKSRWPALFSERQIQAEFKRIVTMDLLSSFLDGLDGLAPTLLEVYKGASRTGKKPALKGILDCLEKDNTNERRRTAALLGLSHYLSGENQANVIRMCDAHGDTLEEAMKGMQVGLLIGYEGERDAFPQQIFNVAVVVEETIVFHNLKDVACGFVMLLGLIYCLNLQYPLEMKFSFEFLQRVVLKIQPDQASAKIQGLKNKLARR
;
A
#
# COMPACT_ATOMS: atom_id res chain seq x y z
N MET A 1 -16.38 19.71 -17.80
CA MET A 1 -15.68 19.32 -16.54
C MET A 1 -16.70 18.98 -15.49
N GLU A 2 -17.47 19.97 -15.02
CA GLU A 2 -18.54 19.75 -14.03
C GLU A 2 -19.56 18.71 -14.49
N GLU A 3 -20.03 18.81 -15.74
CA GLU A 3 -20.99 17.87 -16.32
C GLU A 3 -20.46 16.43 -16.34
N LYS A 4 -19.20 16.22 -16.74
CA LYS A 4 -18.57 14.89 -16.76
C LYS A 4 -18.42 14.31 -15.35
N ARG A 5 -18.09 15.16 -14.37
CA ARG A 5 -18.06 14.76 -12.96
C ARG A 5 -19.44 14.33 -12.47
N GLN A 6 -20.46 15.15 -12.71
CA GLN A 6 -21.85 14.84 -12.32
C GLN A 6 -22.34 13.55 -12.97
N GLN A 7 -21.98 13.30 -14.24
CA GLN A 7 -22.26 12.03 -14.91
C GLN A 7 -21.65 10.83 -14.17
N MET A 8 -20.38 10.93 -13.74
CA MET A 8 -19.75 9.88 -12.93
C MET A 8 -20.44 9.70 -11.58
N GLU A 9 -20.72 10.81 -10.88
CA GLU A 9 -21.42 10.79 -9.57
C GLU A 9 -22.80 10.14 -9.65
N MET A 10 -23.52 10.32 -10.75
CA MET A 10 -24.82 9.66 -10.99
C MET A 10 -24.69 8.19 -11.39
N GLU A 11 -23.60 7.80 -12.07
CA GLU A 11 -23.38 6.42 -12.53
C GLU A 11 -22.94 5.49 -11.39
N MET A 12 -22.01 5.95 -10.55
CA MET A 12 -21.38 5.16 -9.49
C MET A 12 -22.32 4.47 -8.49
N PRO A 13 -23.40 5.10 -7.97
CA PRO A 13 -24.25 4.48 -6.95
C PRO A 13 -25.26 3.47 -7.53
N LYS A 14 -25.29 3.27 -8.85
CA LYS A 14 -26.20 2.31 -9.48
C LYS A 14 -25.87 0.88 -9.04
N LYS A 15 -26.88 0.00 -9.09
CA LYS A 15 -26.72 -1.43 -8.77
C LYS A 15 -25.68 -2.12 -9.65
N ASP A 16 -25.58 -1.70 -10.91
CA ASP A 16 -24.62 -2.19 -11.89
C ASP A 16 -24.06 -0.96 -12.66
N PRO A 17 -23.02 -0.29 -12.13
CA PRO A 17 -22.45 0.89 -12.76
C PRO A 17 -21.76 0.54 -14.08
N ASP A 18 -21.95 1.37 -15.12
CA ASP A 18 -21.17 1.25 -16.34
C ASP A 18 -19.71 1.68 -16.10
N HIS A 19 -18.87 0.70 -15.81
CA HIS A 19 -17.46 0.91 -15.54
C HIS A 19 -16.67 1.42 -16.74
N GLN A 20 -17.07 1.07 -17.97
CA GLN A 20 -16.41 1.56 -19.18
C GLN A 20 -16.73 3.04 -19.38
N PHE A 21 -17.98 3.42 -19.14
CA PHE A 21 -18.39 4.82 -19.17
C PHE A 21 -17.66 5.66 -18.12
N ILE A 22 -17.59 5.20 -16.86
CA ILE A 22 -16.83 5.90 -15.80
C ILE A 22 -15.35 6.02 -16.17
N GLU A 23 -14.73 4.95 -16.68
CA GLU A 23 -13.32 4.97 -17.07
C GLU A 23 -13.05 5.93 -18.24
N ALA A 24 -13.96 6.01 -19.22
CA ALA A 24 -13.88 6.96 -20.32
C ALA A 24 -13.96 8.41 -19.81
N LEU A 25 -14.89 8.70 -18.91
CA LEU A 25 -15.01 10.02 -18.29
C LEU A 25 -13.78 10.38 -17.45
N MET A 26 -13.28 9.45 -16.64
CA MET A 26 -12.03 9.64 -15.88
C MET A 26 -10.86 9.95 -16.81
N THR A 27 -10.74 9.22 -17.92
CA THR A 27 -9.70 9.44 -18.95
C THR A 27 -9.80 10.83 -19.54
N ASP A 28 -11.00 11.27 -19.92
CA ASP A 28 -11.24 12.59 -20.47
C ASP A 28 -10.92 13.73 -19.49
N THR A 29 -11.10 13.49 -18.19
CA THR A 29 -10.84 14.48 -17.13
C THR A 29 -9.44 14.42 -16.53
N PHE A 30 -8.60 13.46 -16.96
CA PHE A 30 -7.31 13.16 -16.35
C PHE A 30 -6.39 14.38 -16.22
N SER A 31 -6.27 15.16 -17.30
CA SER A 31 -5.33 16.30 -17.34
C SER A 31 -5.70 17.38 -16.31
N GLN A 32 -6.99 17.63 -16.13
CA GLN A 32 -7.49 18.62 -15.17
C GLN A 32 -7.42 18.07 -13.75
N LEU A 33 -7.79 16.80 -13.54
CA LEU A 33 -7.63 16.14 -12.25
C LEU A 33 -6.17 16.20 -11.77
N ARG A 34 -5.20 15.92 -12.65
CA ARG A 34 -3.78 16.05 -12.33
C ARG A 34 -3.35 17.48 -12.03
N ARG A 35 -3.93 18.48 -12.70
CA ARG A 35 -3.65 19.90 -12.41
C ARG A 35 -4.13 20.28 -11.01
N GLU A 36 -5.33 19.86 -10.63
CA GLU A 36 -5.90 20.09 -9.30
C GLU A 36 -5.06 19.39 -8.23
N ILE A 37 -4.78 18.09 -8.39
CA ILE A 37 -3.99 17.31 -7.43
C ILE A 37 -2.60 17.89 -7.22
N VAL A 38 -1.89 18.21 -8.31
CA VAL A 38 -0.49 18.66 -8.22
C VAL A 38 -0.38 20.14 -7.84
N GLY A 39 -1.29 20.97 -8.35
CA GLY A 39 -1.27 22.43 -8.18
C GLY A 39 -1.92 22.88 -6.88
N ASP A 40 -3.14 22.43 -6.61
CA ASP A 40 -3.93 22.92 -5.47
C ASP A 40 -3.65 22.12 -4.19
N GLN A 41 -3.21 20.85 -4.32
CA GLN A 41 -2.94 19.92 -3.21
C GLN A 41 -4.07 19.93 -2.16
N PRO A 42 -5.33 19.66 -2.58
CA PRO A 42 -6.48 19.70 -1.67
C PRO A 42 -6.40 18.59 -0.63
N LEU A 43 -7.12 18.77 0.49
CA LEU A 43 -7.30 17.72 1.48
C LEU A 43 -7.99 16.51 0.85
N ILE A 44 -7.70 15.31 1.36
CA ILE A 44 -8.27 14.05 0.87
C ILE A 44 -9.80 14.05 0.89
N THR A 45 -10.39 14.69 1.90
CA THR A 45 -11.85 14.77 2.08
C THR A 45 -12.49 15.66 1.01
N GLU A 46 -11.84 16.77 0.67
CA GLU A 46 -12.27 17.67 -0.41
C GLU A 46 -12.13 16.98 -1.77
N LEU A 47 -11.00 16.32 -2.01
CA LEU A 47 -10.78 15.60 -3.25
C LEU A 47 -11.75 14.43 -3.42
N LYS A 48 -12.07 13.71 -2.34
CA LYS A 48 -13.06 12.61 -2.35
C LYS A 48 -14.47 13.11 -2.61
N SER A 49 -14.83 14.27 -2.07
CA SER A 49 -16.09 14.94 -2.38
C SER A 49 -16.17 15.35 -3.86
N ARG A 50 -15.06 15.87 -4.41
CA ARG A 50 -15.01 16.36 -5.80
C ARG A 50 -14.77 15.29 -6.86
N TRP A 51 -14.17 14.16 -6.52
CA TRP A 51 -13.82 13.11 -7.48
C TRP A 51 -14.09 11.73 -6.89
N PRO A 52 -15.33 11.42 -6.47
CA PRO A 52 -15.62 10.16 -5.82
C PRO A 52 -15.25 8.94 -6.67
N ALA A 53 -15.35 9.05 -8.01
CA ALA A 53 -14.99 7.99 -8.95
C ALA A 53 -13.53 7.56 -8.86
N LEU A 54 -12.63 8.49 -8.58
CA LEU A 54 -11.20 8.22 -8.38
C LEU A 54 -10.97 7.23 -7.24
N PHE A 55 -11.82 7.27 -6.20
CA PHE A 55 -11.71 6.49 -4.99
C PHE A 55 -12.40 5.12 -5.10
N SER A 56 -12.16 4.45 -6.24
CA SER A 56 -12.43 3.03 -6.42
C SER A 56 -11.13 2.30 -6.77
N GLU A 57 -10.99 1.05 -6.33
CA GLU A 57 -9.78 0.26 -6.62
C GLU A 57 -9.50 0.18 -8.13
N ARG A 58 -10.54 0.07 -8.96
CA ARG A 58 -10.44 0.05 -10.43
C ARG A 58 -9.87 1.37 -10.95
N GLN A 59 -10.39 2.52 -10.51
CA GLN A 59 -9.91 3.81 -11.00
C GLN A 59 -8.50 4.14 -10.50
N ILE A 60 -8.12 3.78 -9.26
CA ILE A 60 -6.73 3.94 -8.82
C ILE A 60 -5.77 3.11 -9.69
N GLN A 61 -6.11 1.87 -10.02
CA GLN A 61 -5.29 1.06 -10.93
C GLN A 61 -5.21 1.66 -12.33
N ALA A 62 -6.33 2.13 -12.88
CA ALA A 62 -6.37 2.77 -14.19
C ALA A 62 -5.55 4.07 -14.23
N GLU A 63 -5.69 4.92 -13.23
CA GLU A 63 -4.95 6.18 -13.11
C GLU A 63 -3.46 5.96 -12.89
N PHE A 64 -3.10 5.00 -12.04
CA PHE A 64 -1.71 4.60 -11.89
C PHE A 64 -1.12 4.15 -13.23
N LYS A 65 -1.87 3.33 -13.99
CA LYS A 65 -1.45 2.87 -15.32
C LYS A 65 -1.32 4.02 -16.31
N ARG A 66 -2.14 5.07 -16.24
CA ARG A 66 -1.96 6.27 -17.07
C ARG A 66 -0.71 7.06 -16.70
N ILE A 67 -0.38 7.15 -15.42
CA ILE A 67 0.80 7.90 -14.92
C ILE A 67 2.10 7.13 -15.17
N VAL A 68 2.12 5.83 -14.87
CA VAL A 68 3.33 5.01 -14.79
C VAL A 68 3.47 4.06 -16.00
N THR A 69 2.41 3.91 -16.81
CA THR A 69 2.37 3.04 -18.01
C THR A 69 2.53 1.54 -17.74
N MET A 70 2.24 1.10 -16.51
CA MET A 70 2.29 -0.31 -16.11
C MET A 70 1.03 -0.72 -15.32
N ASP A 71 0.70 -2.00 -15.33
CA ASP A 71 -0.36 -2.53 -14.47
C ASP A 71 0.10 -2.53 -13.01
N LEU A 72 -0.70 -1.94 -12.11
CA LEU A 72 -0.32 -1.80 -10.71
C LEU A 72 -0.33 -3.14 -9.96
N LEU A 73 -1.46 -3.86 -10.03
CA LEU A 73 -1.69 -5.03 -9.20
C LEU A 73 -0.82 -6.22 -9.65
N SER A 74 -0.83 -6.53 -10.95
CA SER A 74 -0.08 -7.68 -11.46
C SER A 74 1.42 -7.46 -11.32
N SER A 75 1.93 -6.27 -11.69
CA SER A 75 3.37 -5.98 -11.60
C SER A 75 3.86 -6.01 -10.16
N PHE A 76 3.07 -5.51 -9.21
CA PHE A 76 3.44 -5.54 -7.79
C PHE A 76 3.48 -6.96 -7.25
N LEU A 77 2.41 -7.75 -7.48
CA LEU A 77 2.31 -9.11 -6.95
C LEU A 77 3.36 -10.03 -7.58
N ASP A 78 3.57 -9.95 -8.90
CA ASP A 78 4.60 -10.74 -9.59
C ASP A 78 6.01 -10.37 -9.09
N GLY A 79 6.28 -9.07 -8.91
CA GLY A 79 7.54 -8.58 -8.37
C GLY A 79 7.78 -9.05 -6.94
N LEU A 80 6.74 -8.98 -6.09
CA LEU A 80 6.82 -9.39 -4.69
C LEU A 80 7.01 -10.90 -4.58
N ASP A 81 6.24 -11.70 -5.32
CA ASP A 81 6.31 -13.16 -5.30
C ASP A 81 7.67 -13.67 -5.78
N GLY A 82 8.25 -13.02 -6.79
CA GLY A 82 9.59 -13.35 -7.28
C GLY A 82 10.70 -13.09 -6.25
N LEU A 83 10.50 -12.14 -5.34
CA LEU A 83 11.50 -11.71 -4.35
C LEU A 83 11.28 -12.31 -2.96
N ALA A 84 10.03 -12.57 -2.58
CA ALA A 84 9.64 -12.97 -1.23
C ALA A 84 10.44 -14.17 -0.68
N PRO A 85 10.69 -15.27 -1.44
CA PRO A 85 11.50 -16.38 -0.92
C PRO A 85 12.90 -15.95 -0.48
N THR A 86 13.61 -15.20 -1.34
CA THR A 86 14.96 -14.70 -1.02
C THR A 86 14.96 -13.64 0.08
N LEU A 87 13.94 -12.78 0.12
CA LEU A 87 13.81 -11.75 1.13
C LEU A 87 13.58 -12.34 2.53
N LEU A 88 12.74 -13.37 2.63
CA LEU A 88 12.50 -14.09 3.88
C LEU A 88 13.76 -14.83 4.37
N GLU A 89 14.57 -15.42 3.47
CA GLU A 89 15.86 -16.01 3.86
C GLU A 89 16.84 -14.95 4.38
N VAL A 90 16.86 -13.77 3.75
CA VAL A 90 17.65 -12.63 4.24
C VAL A 90 17.18 -12.18 5.63
N TYR A 91 15.87 -12.20 5.90
CA TYR A 91 15.33 -11.91 7.24
C TYR A 91 15.73 -12.97 8.26
N LYS A 92 15.66 -14.26 7.91
CA LYS A 92 16.12 -15.37 8.77
C LYS A 92 17.59 -15.23 9.14
N GLY A 93 18.44 -14.91 8.17
CA GLY A 93 19.86 -14.65 8.43
C GLY A 93 20.07 -13.48 9.38
N ALA A 94 19.27 -12.41 9.25
CA ALA A 94 19.37 -11.24 10.11
C ALA A 94 18.82 -11.47 11.53
N SER A 95 17.74 -12.24 11.67
CA SER A 95 17.11 -12.52 12.97
C SER A 95 17.99 -13.37 13.88
N ARG A 96 18.80 -14.29 13.31
CA ARG A 96 19.78 -15.11 14.04
C ARG A 96 20.82 -14.31 14.82
N THR A 97 21.09 -13.07 14.41
CA THR A 97 22.05 -12.20 15.12
C THR A 97 21.50 -11.64 16.43
N GLY A 98 20.21 -11.83 16.72
CA GLY A 98 19.51 -11.27 17.88
C GLY A 98 19.22 -9.77 17.81
N LYS A 99 19.80 -9.04 16.84
CA LYS A 99 19.68 -7.58 16.72
C LYS A 99 18.35 -7.09 16.16
N LYS A 100 17.49 -8.00 15.67
CA LYS A 100 16.21 -7.70 15.02
C LYS A 100 15.11 -8.64 15.52
N PRO A 101 14.67 -8.50 16.78
CA PRO A 101 13.68 -9.41 17.38
C PRO A 101 12.32 -9.38 16.67
N ALA A 102 11.91 -8.23 16.12
CA ALA A 102 10.68 -8.12 15.33
C ALA A 102 10.68 -9.03 14.09
N LEU A 103 11.82 -9.20 13.41
CA LEU A 103 11.94 -10.15 12.30
C LEU A 103 11.79 -11.59 12.76
N LYS A 104 12.31 -11.92 13.95
CA LYS A 104 12.10 -13.25 14.53
C LYS A 104 10.61 -13.51 14.77
N GLY A 105 9.90 -12.58 15.40
CA GLY A 105 8.46 -12.71 15.63
C GLY A 105 7.67 -12.91 14.33
N ILE A 106 7.97 -12.15 13.28
CA ILE A 106 7.33 -12.31 11.96
C ILE A 106 7.59 -13.70 11.36
N LEU A 107 8.82 -14.20 11.46
CA LEU A 107 9.19 -15.51 10.96
C LEU A 107 8.53 -16.64 11.77
N ASP A 108 8.48 -16.50 13.09
CA ASP A 108 7.82 -17.45 13.99
C ASP A 108 6.30 -17.52 13.67
N CYS A 109 5.65 -16.39 13.36
CA CYS A 109 4.26 -16.37 12.85
C CYS A 109 4.11 -17.11 11.51
N LEU A 110 5.05 -16.90 10.58
CA LEU A 110 5.03 -17.54 9.26
C LEU A 110 5.25 -19.05 9.34
N GLU A 111 6.01 -19.54 10.32
CA GLU A 111 6.19 -20.98 10.56
C GLU A 111 4.90 -21.68 10.99
N LYS A 112 4.00 -20.98 11.69
CA LYS A 112 2.68 -21.51 12.09
C LYS A 112 1.73 -21.69 10.90
N ASP A 113 1.82 -20.80 9.90
CA ASP A 113 0.96 -20.80 8.72
C ASP A 113 1.71 -20.18 7.52
N ASN A 114 2.07 -21.01 6.55
CA ASN A 114 3.00 -20.68 5.47
C ASN A 114 2.31 -20.60 4.08
N THR A 115 1.10 -20.04 4.02
CA THR A 115 0.42 -19.75 2.76
C THR A 115 1.12 -18.63 1.97
N ASN A 116 0.81 -18.50 0.67
CA ASN A 116 1.37 -17.43 -0.15
C ASN A 116 1.01 -16.04 0.38
N GLU A 117 -0.21 -15.85 0.88
CA GLU A 117 -0.65 -14.60 1.50
C GLU A 117 0.19 -14.27 2.73
N ARG A 118 0.41 -15.25 3.63
CA ARG A 118 1.27 -15.09 4.80
C ARG A 118 2.71 -14.74 4.44
N ARG A 119 3.27 -15.36 3.39
CA ARG A 119 4.62 -15.04 2.90
C ARG A 119 4.71 -13.60 2.43
N ARG A 120 3.71 -13.10 1.68
CA ARG A 120 3.65 -11.71 1.24
C ARG A 120 3.54 -10.76 2.42
N THR A 121 2.65 -11.05 3.37
CA THR A 121 2.49 -10.26 4.61
C THR A 121 3.80 -10.20 5.40
N ALA A 122 4.45 -11.34 5.63
CA ALA A 122 5.73 -11.42 6.33
C ALA A 122 6.85 -10.67 5.58
N ALA A 123 6.89 -10.78 4.25
CA ALA A 123 7.85 -10.07 3.41
C ALA A 123 7.69 -8.54 3.54
N LEU A 124 6.45 -8.05 3.45
CA LEU A 124 6.11 -6.63 3.50
C LEU A 124 6.31 -6.03 4.90
N LEU A 125 5.73 -6.64 5.94
CA LEU A 125 5.85 -6.16 7.32
C LEU A 125 7.29 -6.27 7.85
N GLY A 126 8.10 -7.18 7.30
CA GLY A 126 9.50 -7.33 7.67
C GLY A 126 10.43 -6.26 7.10
N LEU A 127 10.04 -5.52 6.04
CA LEU A 127 10.93 -4.57 5.37
C LEU A 127 11.45 -3.48 6.30
N SER A 128 10.54 -2.83 7.03
CA SER A 128 10.87 -1.75 7.97
C SER A 128 11.74 -2.22 9.13
N HIS A 129 11.56 -3.48 9.56
CA HIS A 129 12.37 -4.09 10.61
C HIS A 129 13.75 -4.53 10.09
N TYR A 130 13.88 -4.80 8.79
CA TYR A 130 15.14 -5.14 8.15
C TYR A 130 15.98 -3.90 7.79
N LEU A 131 15.37 -2.86 7.23
CA LEU A 131 16.05 -1.65 6.80
C LEU A 131 16.34 -0.75 8.02
N SER A 132 17.62 -0.39 8.22
CA SER A 132 18.00 0.40 9.39
C SER A 132 17.45 1.83 9.32
N GLY A 133 16.99 2.35 10.46
CA GLY A 133 16.49 3.72 10.59
C GLY A 133 15.04 3.91 10.13
N GLU A 134 14.28 2.82 9.98
CA GLU A 134 12.84 2.86 9.69
C GLU A 134 12.01 2.50 10.92
N ASN A 135 10.79 3.03 10.99
CA ASN A 135 9.80 2.71 12.00
C ASN A 135 8.40 2.74 11.37
N GLN A 136 7.72 1.61 11.32
CA GLN A 136 6.40 1.52 10.71
C GLN A 136 5.23 1.97 11.60
N ALA A 137 5.44 2.32 12.88
CA ALA A 137 4.33 2.55 13.83
C ALA A 137 3.34 3.67 13.42
N ASN A 138 3.79 4.67 12.66
CA ASN A 138 2.93 5.74 12.14
C ASN A 138 2.29 5.40 10.78
N VAL A 139 2.74 4.34 10.12
CA VAL A 139 2.39 4.00 8.74
C VAL A 139 1.57 2.72 8.68
N ILE A 140 1.84 1.75 9.54
CA ILE A 140 1.15 0.47 9.61
C ILE A 140 0.71 0.28 11.04
N ARG A 141 -0.60 0.36 11.24
CA ARG A 141 -1.23 0.19 12.56
C ARG A 141 -2.13 -1.04 12.54
N MET A 142 -2.13 -1.74 13.66
CA MET A 142 -3.01 -2.87 13.91
C MET A 142 -4.16 -2.36 14.79
N CYS A 143 -5.39 -2.72 14.45
CA CYS A 143 -6.60 -2.31 15.16
C CYS A 143 -7.30 -3.55 15.73
N ASP A 144 -7.38 -3.64 17.04
CA ASP A 144 -8.12 -4.71 17.72
C ASP A 144 -9.63 -4.42 17.64
N ALA A 145 -10.40 -5.33 17.04
CA ALA A 145 -11.86 -5.18 16.91
C ALA A 145 -12.60 -5.00 18.24
N HIS A 146 -12.01 -5.43 19.35
CA HIS A 146 -12.63 -5.38 20.68
C HIS A 146 -11.99 -4.36 21.61
N GLY A 147 -10.83 -3.82 21.25
CA GLY A 147 -10.01 -2.97 22.12
C GLY A 147 -9.89 -1.52 21.67
N ASP A 148 -9.97 -1.26 20.36
CA ASP A 148 -9.64 0.05 19.78
C ASP A 148 -10.85 0.68 19.08
N THR A 149 -10.98 2.01 19.20
CA THR A 149 -11.86 2.78 18.30
C THR A 149 -11.13 3.12 17.00
N LEU A 150 -11.86 3.25 15.89
CA LEU A 150 -11.26 3.62 14.60
C LEU A 150 -10.63 5.02 14.67
N GLU A 151 -11.27 5.95 15.35
CA GLU A 151 -10.78 7.32 15.53
C GLU A 151 -9.42 7.34 16.25
N GLU A 152 -9.27 6.57 17.33
CA GLU A 152 -8.00 6.46 18.05
C GLU A 152 -6.93 5.78 17.20
N ALA A 153 -7.31 4.70 16.51
CA ALA A 153 -6.38 3.92 15.70
C ALA A 153 -5.82 4.74 14.52
N MET A 154 -6.62 5.64 13.94
CA MET A 154 -6.23 6.50 12.81
C MET A 154 -5.59 7.84 13.21
N LYS A 155 -5.74 8.26 14.48
CA LYS A 155 -5.27 9.56 14.95
C LYS A 155 -3.80 9.82 14.60
N GLY A 156 -3.53 10.93 13.92
CA GLY A 156 -2.21 11.34 13.46
C GLY A 156 -1.67 10.59 12.23
N MET A 157 -2.42 9.67 11.62
CA MET A 157 -1.98 8.99 10.39
C MET A 157 -2.05 9.92 9.19
N GLN A 158 -0.92 10.16 8.54
CA GLN A 158 -0.85 10.95 7.31
C GLN A 158 -1.15 10.11 6.06
N VAL A 159 -0.50 8.95 5.93
CA VAL A 159 -0.71 8.01 4.82
C VAL A 159 -0.20 6.64 5.24
N GLY A 160 -1.05 5.62 5.20
CA GLY A 160 -0.70 4.31 5.77
C GLY A 160 -1.79 3.25 5.67
N LEU A 161 -1.54 2.12 6.32
CA LEU A 161 -2.44 0.98 6.45
C LEU A 161 -2.95 0.84 7.88
N LEU A 162 -4.24 0.55 7.98
CA LEU A 162 -4.87 0.06 9.19
C LEU A 162 -5.29 -1.39 8.97
N ILE A 163 -4.78 -2.30 9.80
CA ILE A 163 -5.01 -3.74 9.70
C ILE A 163 -5.89 -4.15 10.89
N GLY A 164 -7.16 -4.44 10.60
CA GLY A 164 -8.14 -4.90 11.57
C GLY A 164 -8.00 -6.39 11.83
N TYR A 165 -7.95 -6.77 13.10
CA TYR A 165 -7.81 -8.17 13.50
C TYR A 165 -8.66 -8.53 14.73
N GLU A 166 -8.88 -9.82 14.89
CA GLU A 166 -9.51 -10.43 16.07
C GLU A 166 -8.57 -11.47 16.67
N GLY A 167 -8.61 -11.62 18.00
CA GLY A 167 -7.87 -12.64 18.74
C GLY A 167 -6.44 -12.26 19.11
N GLU A 168 -5.59 -13.26 19.33
CA GLU A 168 -4.22 -13.04 19.83
C GLU A 168 -3.33 -12.34 18.79
N ARG A 169 -2.54 -11.38 19.29
CA ARG A 169 -1.59 -10.61 18.50
C ARG A 169 -0.15 -11.00 18.82
N ASP A 170 0.44 -11.80 17.94
CA ASP A 170 1.89 -11.97 17.83
C ASP A 170 2.52 -10.79 17.02
N ALA A 171 3.52 -11.04 16.17
CA ALA A 171 4.08 -10.01 15.29
C ALA A 171 3.08 -9.52 14.23
N PHE A 172 2.22 -10.43 13.73
CA PHE A 172 1.01 -10.09 13.01
C PHE A 172 -0.06 -11.17 13.28
N PRO A 173 -1.35 -10.78 13.32
CA PRO A 173 -2.43 -11.64 13.81
C PRO A 173 -2.79 -12.74 12.81
N GLN A 174 -3.33 -13.86 13.33
CA GLN A 174 -3.77 -14.95 12.46
C GLN A 174 -5.04 -14.58 11.68
N GLN A 175 -5.99 -13.93 12.33
CA GLN A 175 -7.27 -13.56 11.72
C GLN A 175 -7.29 -12.06 11.44
N ILE A 176 -6.87 -11.70 10.22
CA ILE A 176 -7.07 -10.35 9.68
C ILE A 176 -8.44 -10.36 8.99
N PHE A 177 -9.38 -9.57 9.49
CA PHE A 177 -10.71 -9.46 8.88
C PHE A 177 -10.83 -8.22 7.99
N ASN A 178 -9.92 -7.24 8.13
CA ASN A 178 -9.94 -6.02 7.33
C ASN A 178 -8.54 -5.45 7.11
N VAL A 179 -8.31 -4.92 5.91
CA VAL A 179 -7.19 -4.03 5.61
C VAL A 179 -7.76 -2.78 4.98
N ALA A 180 -7.38 -1.63 5.54
CA ALA A 180 -7.80 -0.31 5.10
C ALA A 180 -6.59 0.57 4.77
N VAL A 181 -6.77 1.46 3.79
CA VAL A 181 -5.82 2.54 3.49
C VAL A 181 -6.34 3.83 4.09
N VAL A 182 -5.51 4.47 4.90
CA VAL A 182 -5.80 5.73 5.58
C VAL A 182 -4.93 6.82 4.98
N VAL A 183 -5.53 7.97 4.66
CA VAL A 183 -4.84 9.19 4.24
C VAL A 183 -5.46 10.34 5.03
N GLU A 184 -4.65 11.20 5.64
CA GLU A 184 -5.10 12.33 6.47
C GLU A 184 -6.21 11.94 7.46
N GLU A 185 -5.95 10.91 8.26
CA GLU A 185 -6.88 10.34 9.25
C GLU A 185 -8.24 9.86 8.68
N THR A 186 -8.34 9.72 7.35
CA THR A 186 -9.56 9.32 6.65
C THR A 186 -9.38 7.96 5.99
N ILE A 187 -10.32 7.03 6.22
CA ILE A 187 -10.39 5.77 5.49
C ILE A 187 -10.72 6.04 4.02
N VAL A 188 -9.75 5.79 3.15
CA VAL A 188 -9.90 5.92 1.70
C VAL A 188 -10.40 4.61 1.10
N PHE A 189 -9.78 3.49 1.49
CA PHE A 189 -10.19 2.14 1.14
C PHE A 189 -10.34 1.28 2.38
N HIS A 190 -11.26 0.34 2.34
CA HIS A 190 -11.47 -0.67 3.39
C HIS A 190 -11.91 -1.98 2.74
N ASN A 191 -11.94 -3.06 3.53
CA ASN A 191 -12.26 -4.42 3.08
C ASN A 191 -11.32 -4.91 1.97
N LEU A 192 -10.08 -4.42 1.96
CA LEU A 192 -9.08 -4.92 1.01
C LEU A 192 -8.77 -6.37 1.34
N LYS A 193 -8.61 -7.17 0.28
CA LYS A 193 -8.53 -8.63 0.35
C LYS A 193 -7.47 -9.14 1.35
N ASP A 194 -6.29 -8.55 1.31
CA ASP A 194 -5.15 -8.94 2.13
C ASP A 194 -4.17 -7.76 2.29
N VAL A 195 -3.13 -7.96 3.11
CA VAL A 195 -2.11 -6.93 3.38
C VAL A 195 -1.38 -6.52 2.11
N ALA A 196 -1.14 -7.45 1.18
CA ALA A 196 -0.46 -7.14 -0.08
C ALA A 196 -1.32 -6.20 -0.94
N CYS A 197 -2.61 -6.48 -1.09
CA CYS A 197 -3.57 -5.58 -1.73
C CYS A 197 -3.63 -4.21 -1.02
N GLY A 198 -3.51 -4.18 0.32
CA GLY A 198 -3.31 -2.95 1.09
C GLY A 198 -2.14 -2.11 0.59
N PHE A 199 -0.94 -2.70 0.53
CA PHE A 199 0.26 -2.02 0.03
C PHE A 199 0.15 -1.59 -1.44
N VAL A 200 -0.48 -2.42 -2.29
CA VAL A 200 -0.74 -2.09 -3.69
C VAL A 200 -1.60 -0.82 -3.79
N MET A 201 -2.70 -0.75 -3.04
CA MET A 201 -3.60 0.41 -3.04
C MET A 201 -2.99 1.65 -2.40
N LEU A 202 -2.19 1.47 -1.35
CA LEU A 202 -1.43 2.56 -0.76
C LEU A 202 -0.45 3.18 -1.77
N LEU A 203 0.33 2.35 -2.48
CA LEU A 203 1.22 2.82 -3.54
C LEU A 203 0.44 3.48 -4.68
N GLY A 204 -0.65 2.87 -5.13
CA GLY A 204 -1.52 3.44 -6.15
C GLY A 204 -1.98 4.85 -5.78
N LEU A 205 -2.52 5.02 -4.56
CA LEU A 205 -2.94 6.33 -4.05
C LEU A 205 -1.79 7.32 -3.99
N ILE A 206 -0.61 6.92 -3.50
CA ILE A 206 0.54 7.82 -3.43
C ILE A 206 0.89 8.40 -4.81
N TYR A 207 0.88 7.59 -5.87
CA TYR A 207 1.12 8.06 -7.23
C TYR A 207 -0.04 8.89 -7.79
N CYS A 208 -1.27 8.39 -7.69
CA CYS A 208 -2.45 9.02 -8.24
C CYS A 208 -2.71 10.40 -7.61
N LEU A 209 -2.47 10.52 -6.30
CA LEU A 209 -2.70 11.72 -5.50
C LEU A 209 -1.44 12.56 -5.28
N ASN A 210 -0.32 12.20 -5.91
CA ASN A 210 0.96 12.92 -5.79
C ASN A 210 1.43 13.11 -4.32
N LEU A 211 1.18 12.11 -3.48
CA LEU A 211 1.58 12.14 -2.07
C LEU A 211 3.08 11.85 -1.94
N GLN A 212 3.67 12.29 -0.83
CA GLN A 212 5.01 11.88 -0.47
C GLN A 212 4.99 10.49 0.18
N TYR A 213 6.07 9.72 0.01
CA TYR A 213 6.24 8.50 0.80
C TYR A 213 6.35 8.84 2.29
N PRO A 214 5.78 8.01 3.17
CA PRO A 214 6.01 8.14 4.61
C PRO A 214 7.50 8.15 4.92
N LEU A 215 7.99 9.21 5.57
CA LEU A 215 9.42 9.41 5.82
C LEU A 215 10.01 8.30 6.71
N GLU A 216 9.20 7.79 7.63
CA GLU A 216 9.55 6.73 8.58
C GLU A 216 9.71 5.36 7.92
N MET A 217 9.22 5.21 6.68
CA MET A 217 9.35 4.01 5.85
C MET A 217 9.91 4.30 4.45
N LYS A 218 10.65 5.40 4.29
CA LYS A 218 11.12 5.87 2.97
C LYS A 218 11.91 4.83 2.16
N PHE A 219 12.73 4.02 2.81
CA PHE A 219 13.52 2.97 2.16
C PHE A 219 12.65 1.75 1.83
N SER A 220 11.68 1.41 2.67
CA SER A 220 10.68 0.39 2.37
C SER A 220 9.88 0.77 1.12
N PHE A 221 9.34 1.99 1.04
CA PHE A 221 8.61 2.45 -0.15
C PHE A 221 9.52 2.59 -1.38
N GLU A 222 10.76 3.05 -1.20
CA GLU A 222 11.76 3.03 -2.28
C GLU A 222 12.03 1.61 -2.77
N PHE A 223 12.16 0.62 -1.88
CA PHE A 223 12.33 -0.79 -2.26
C PHE A 223 11.13 -1.29 -3.09
N LEU A 224 9.90 -1.00 -2.64
CA LEU A 224 8.68 -1.37 -3.36
C LEU A 224 8.64 -0.70 -4.75
N GLN A 225 9.00 0.57 -4.87
CA GLN A 225 9.05 1.28 -6.15
C GLN A 225 10.16 0.73 -7.07
N ARG A 226 11.41 0.75 -6.60
CA ARG A 226 12.61 0.57 -7.42
C ARG A 226 12.92 -0.90 -7.71
N VAL A 227 12.52 -1.80 -6.81
CA VAL A 227 12.89 -3.22 -6.87
C VAL A 227 11.68 -4.10 -7.17
N VAL A 228 10.57 -3.92 -6.45
CA VAL A 228 9.34 -4.72 -6.69
C VAL A 228 8.66 -4.29 -7.99
N LEU A 229 8.31 -3.00 -8.12
CA LEU A 229 7.65 -2.45 -9.33
C LEU A 229 8.62 -2.09 -10.46
N LYS A 230 9.94 -2.05 -10.18
CA LYS A 230 10.99 -1.67 -11.14
C LYS A 230 10.76 -0.31 -11.81
N ILE A 231 10.19 0.65 -11.10
CA ILE A 231 10.03 2.04 -11.56
C ILE A 231 11.35 2.77 -11.37
N GLN A 232 11.99 3.20 -12.47
CA GLN A 232 13.34 3.79 -12.52
C GLN A 232 14.36 3.03 -11.62
N PRO A 233 14.62 1.74 -11.92
CA PRO A 233 15.35 0.82 -11.04
C PRO A 233 16.85 1.16 -10.89
N ASP A 234 17.36 2.04 -11.75
CA ASP A 234 18.69 2.63 -11.75
C ASP A 234 18.86 3.75 -10.71
N GLN A 235 17.75 4.34 -10.24
CA GLN A 235 17.74 5.45 -9.28
C GLN A 235 17.64 5.00 -7.81
N ALA A 236 17.82 3.70 -7.52
CA ALA A 236 17.78 3.24 -6.14
C ALA A 236 19.01 3.72 -5.35
N SER A 237 18.77 4.15 -4.11
CA SER A 237 19.77 4.59 -3.15
C SER A 237 20.75 3.47 -2.82
N ALA A 238 21.94 3.84 -2.33
CA ALA A 238 22.98 2.87 -1.97
C ALA A 238 22.47 1.77 -1.02
N LYS A 239 21.56 2.11 -0.10
CA LYS A 239 20.95 1.16 0.82
C LYS A 239 20.07 0.14 0.09
N ILE A 240 19.23 0.59 -0.84
CA ILE A 240 18.34 -0.28 -1.62
C ILE A 240 19.12 -1.09 -2.67
N GLN A 241 20.15 -0.51 -3.29
CA GLN A 241 21.07 -1.28 -4.14
C GLN A 241 21.78 -2.38 -3.36
N GLY A 242 22.20 -2.11 -2.12
CA GLY A 242 22.79 -3.11 -1.23
C GLY A 242 21.86 -4.30 -0.98
N LEU A 243 20.58 -4.03 -0.68
CA LEU A 243 19.58 -5.08 -0.50
C LEU A 243 19.30 -5.82 -1.82
N LYS A 244 19.07 -5.10 -2.93
CA LYS A 244 18.84 -5.69 -4.26
C LYS A 244 19.97 -6.64 -4.66
N ASN A 245 21.22 -6.24 -4.46
CA ASN A 245 22.40 -7.07 -4.73
C ASN A 245 22.45 -8.31 -3.83
N LYS A 246 22.01 -8.19 -2.57
CA LYS A 246 21.93 -9.33 -1.65
C LYS A 246 20.86 -10.33 -2.06
N LEU A 247 19.72 -9.86 -2.59
CA LEU A 247 18.64 -10.71 -3.10
C LEU A 247 19.02 -11.42 -4.42
N ALA A 248 19.91 -10.82 -5.21
CA ALA A 248 20.39 -11.40 -6.47
C ALA A 248 21.48 -12.48 -6.29
N ARG A 249 22.13 -12.56 -5.13
CA ARG A 249 23.15 -13.57 -4.81
C ARG A 249 22.44 -14.88 -4.44
N ARG A 250 22.32 -15.78 -5.41
CA ARG A 250 21.97 -17.19 -5.17
C ARG A 250 23.20 -17.97 -4.73
#